data_AF-W6TG15-F1
#
_entry.id   AF-W6TG15-F1
#
_cell.length_a   1.000
_cell.length_b   1.000
_cell.length_c   1.000
_cell.angle_alpha   90.00
_cell.angle_beta   90.00
_cell.angle_gamma   90.00
#
_symmetry.space_group_name_H-M   'P 1'
#
loop_
_entity.id
_entity.type
_entity.pdbx_description
1 polymer ?
#
loop_
_entity_poly.entity_id
_entity_poly.type
_entity_poly.pdbx_seq_one_letter_code
_entity_poly.pdbx_strand_id
1 'polypeptide(L)'
;MGGVSGGEEGKNKYLQSLVNVSEEFLNVFTSFGDMVGSVLGLNLESKKSDVGNYFKKVQETVQGIKDGLNKIVAGMKKGGNSNATATETAVNKLVAETLDKIIAGAKIASEAIGDASDLVGNVADTNGAGAYWDWS
;
A
#
# COMPACT_ATOMS: atom_id res chain seq x y z
N MET A 1 -9.80 47.32 -29.21
CA MET A 1 -10.36 46.06 -28.66
C MET A 1 -9.18 45.15 -28.34
N GLY A 2 -8.88 44.93 -27.06
CA GLY A 2 -7.68 44.19 -26.65
C GLY A 2 -7.96 43.34 -25.41
N GLY A 3 -7.83 42.02 -25.60
CA GLY A 3 -7.29 41.09 -24.61
C GLY A 3 -8.13 40.78 -23.36
N VAL A 4 -9.20 40.01 -23.50
CA VAL A 4 -9.77 39.18 -22.41
C VAL A 4 -9.33 37.70 -22.49
N SER A 5 -8.64 37.27 -23.55
CA SER A 5 -8.34 35.85 -23.77
C SER A 5 -7.40 35.22 -22.73
N GLY A 6 -6.49 35.99 -22.13
CA GLY A 6 -5.52 35.45 -21.16
C GLY A 6 -6.13 35.01 -19.81
N GLY A 7 -7.26 35.61 -19.41
CA GLY A 7 -7.92 35.29 -18.15
C GLY A 7 -8.75 34.00 -18.20
N GLU A 8 -9.35 33.68 -19.34
CA GLU A 8 -10.12 32.45 -19.55
C GLU A 8 -9.21 31.24 -19.80
N GLU A 9 -8.12 31.40 -20.55
CA GLU A 9 -7.14 30.34 -20.78
C GLU A 9 -6.44 29.90 -19.48
N GLY A 10 -6.10 30.86 -18.61
CA GLY A 10 -5.51 30.57 -17.29
C GLY A 10 -6.47 29.80 -16.38
N LYS A 11 -7.75 30.19 -16.37
CA LYS A 11 -8.80 29.48 -15.61
C LYS A 11 -9.02 28.06 -16.12
N ASN A 12 -9.07 27.85 -17.44
CA ASN A 12 -9.24 26.52 -18.01
C ASN A 12 -8.06 25.58 -17.67
N LYS A 13 -6.83 26.09 -17.70
CA LYS A 13 -5.64 25.31 -17.28
C LYS A 13 -5.66 24.96 -15.79
N TYR A 14 -6.09 25.89 -14.94
CA TYR A 14 -6.25 25.63 -13.51
C TYR A 14 -7.32 24.56 -13.23
N LEU A 15 -8.49 24.66 -13.87
CA LEU A 15 -9.58 23.68 -13.71
C LEU A 15 -9.16 22.28 -14.20
N GLN A 16 -8.45 22.19 -15.33
CA GLN A 16 -7.88 20.92 -15.79
C GLN A 16 -6.88 20.34 -14.80
N SER A 17 -6.04 21.18 -14.19
CA SER A 17 -5.11 20.71 -13.15
C SER A 17 -5.83 20.19 -11.91
N LEU A 18 -6.97 20.80 -11.52
CA LEU A 18 -7.78 20.30 -10.42
C LEU A 18 -8.42 18.95 -10.75
N VAL A 19 -8.97 18.78 -11.95
CA VAL A 19 -9.56 17.51 -12.40
C VAL A 19 -8.52 16.39 -12.35
N ASN A 20 -7.33 16.60 -12.90
CA ASN A 20 -6.26 15.60 -12.86
C ASN A 20 -5.86 15.23 -11.43
N VAL A 21 -5.72 16.22 -10.54
CA VAL A 21 -5.43 15.98 -9.12
C VAL A 21 -6.54 15.18 -8.44
N SER A 22 -7.81 15.48 -8.74
CA SER A 22 -8.96 14.75 -8.22
C SER A 22 -9.00 13.30 -8.70
N GLU A 23 -8.70 13.04 -9.98
CA GLU A 23 -8.61 11.68 -10.53
C GLU A 23 -7.48 10.87 -9.87
N GLU A 24 -6.31 11.49 -9.68
CA GLU A 24 -5.18 10.85 -8.99
C GLU A 24 -5.52 10.53 -7.53
N PHE A 25 -6.21 11.43 -6.84
CA PHE A 25 -6.67 11.20 -5.47
C PHE A 25 -7.65 10.04 -5.38
N LEU A 26 -8.64 9.97 -6.27
CA LEU A 26 -9.60 8.87 -6.29
C LEU A 26 -8.92 7.52 -6.53
N ASN A 27 -7.93 7.47 -7.43
CA ASN A 27 -7.17 6.24 -7.68
C ASN A 27 -6.41 5.77 -6.42
N VAL A 28 -5.78 6.70 -5.68
CA VAL A 28 -5.12 6.39 -4.40
C VAL A 28 -6.13 5.90 -3.36
N PHE A 29 -7.28 6.56 -3.25
CA PHE A 29 -8.31 6.21 -2.27
C PHE A 29 -8.95 4.84 -2.56
N THR A 30 -9.25 4.55 -3.83
CA THR A 30 -9.75 3.24 -4.26
C THR A 30 -8.72 2.15 -3.99
N SER A 31 -7.44 2.38 -4.30
CA SER A 31 -6.36 1.41 -4.02
C SER A 31 -6.27 1.09 -2.51
N PHE A 32 -6.45 2.09 -1.65
CA PHE A 32 -6.53 1.88 -0.21
C PHE A 32 -7.77 1.06 0.19
N GLY A 33 -8.93 1.35 -0.39
CA GLY A 33 -10.16 0.58 -0.17
C GLY A 33 -10.03 -0.89 -0.55
N ASP A 34 -9.44 -1.17 -1.71
CA ASP A 34 -9.18 -2.53 -2.19
C ASP A 34 -8.23 -3.32 -1.27
N MET A 35 -7.26 -2.63 -0.66
CA MET A 35 -6.38 -3.22 0.34
C MET A 35 -7.15 -3.65 1.60
N VAL A 36 -7.98 -2.77 2.15
CA VAL A 36 -8.78 -3.08 3.36
C VAL A 36 -9.79 -4.19 3.08
N GLY A 37 -10.34 -4.26 1.87
CA GLY A 37 -11.22 -5.35 1.45
C GLY A 37 -10.50 -6.69 1.25
N SER A 38 -9.17 -6.68 1.04
CA SER A 38 -8.37 -7.88 0.75
C SER A 38 -7.93 -8.65 2.01
N VAL A 39 -8.81 -8.83 3.01
CA VAL A 39 -8.47 -9.52 4.27
C VAL A 39 -7.98 -10.96 3.99
N LEU A 40 -6.91 -11.37 4.68
CA LEU A 40 -6.38 -12.73 4.62
C LEU A 40 -7.40 -13.74 5.17
N GLY A 41 -8.10 -14.45 4.28
CA GLY A 41 -9.04 -15.51 4.62
C GLY A 41 -8.34 -16.86 4.78
N LEU A 42 -7.87 -17.17 6.00
CA LEU A 42 -7.21 -18.45 6.29
C LEU A 42 -8.21 -19.60 6.47
N ASN A 43 -7.87 -20.77 5.95
CA ASN A 43 -8.55 -22.04 6.17
C ASN A 43 -7.53 -23.18 6.34
N LEU A 44 -7.99 -24.43 6.51
CA LEU A 44 -7.14 -25.60 6.73
C LEU A 44 -6.21 -25.94 5.55
N GLU A 45 -6.58 -25.53 4.34
CA GLU A 45 -5.82 -25.76 3.11
C GLU A 45 -4.86 -24.59 2.79
N SER A 46 -4.92 -23.50 3.56
CA SER A 46 -4.04 -22.35 3.37
C SER A 46 -2.59 -22.73 3.59
N LYS A 47 -1.76 -22.39 2.61
CA LYS A 47 -0.31 -22.60 2.66
C LYS A 47 0.37 -21.41 3.32
N LYS A 48 1.53 -21.64 3.91
CA LYS A 48 2.40 -20.55 4.40
C LYS A 48 2.69 -19.55 3.26
N SER A 49 2.94 -20.03 2.04
CA SER A 49 3.10 -19.18 0.85
C SER A 49 1.93 -18.22 0.58
N ASP A 50 0.69 -18.58 0.95
CA ASP A 50 -0.47 -17.70 0.78
C ASP A 50 -0.38 -16.49 1.73
N VAL A 51 0.15 -16.72 2.93
CA VAL A 51 0.45 -15.66 3.91
C VAL A 51 1.59 -14.77 3.41
N GLY A 52 2.64 -15.37 2.84
CA GLY A 52 3.75 -14.64 2.23
C GLY A 52 3.28 -13.75 1.07
N ASN A 53 2.44 -14.29 0.18
CA ASN A 53 1.83 -13.57 -0.93
C ASN A 53 0.92 -12.43 -0.46
N TYR A 54 0.17 -12.62 0.62
CA TYR A 54 -0.63 -11.55 1.21
C TYR A 54 0.24 -10.37 1.66
N PHE A 55 1.31 -10.61 2.41
CA PHE A 55 2.21 -9.54 2.82
C PHE A 55 2.91 -8.87 1.63
N LYS A 56 3.24 -9.64 0.58
CA LYS A 56 3.74 -9.06 -0.67
C LYS A 56 2.71 -8.12 -1.32
N LYS A 57 1.44 -8.53 -1.40
CA LYS A 57 0.35 -7.69 -1.91
C LYS A 57 0.17 -6.42 -1.08
N VAL A 58 0.26 -6.51 0.25
CA VAL A 58 0.24 -5.35 1.15
C VAL A 58 1.40 -4.40 0.81
N GLN A 59 2.62 -4.91 0.69
CA GLN A 59 3.79 -4.11 0.33
C GLN A 59 3.58 -3.36 -0.99
N GLU A 60 3.18 -4.07 -2.04
CA GLU A 60 2.96 -3.50 -3.39
C GLU A 60 1.86 -2.43 -3.38
N THR A 61 0.77 -2.68 -2.67
CA THR A 61 -0.37 -1.76 -2.62
C THR A 61 -0.01 -0.48 -1.87
N VAL A 62 0.66 -0.61 -0.72
CA VAL A 62 1.08 0.55 0.10
C VAL A 62 2.17 1.36 -0.61
N GLN A 63 3.05 0.70 -1.36
CA GLN A 63 4.00 1.38 -2.25
C GLN A 63 3.25 2.20 -3.32
N GLY A 64 2.23 1.62 -3.97
CA GLY A 64 1.39 2.33 -4.94
C GLY A 64 0.69 3.57 -4.34
N ILE A 65 0.19 3.46 -3.11
CA ILE A 65 -0.42 4.58 -2.37
C ILE A 65 0.62 5.68 -2.12
N LYS A 66 1.80 5.32 -1.63
CA LYS A 66 2.91 6.27 -1.41
C LYS A 66 3.25 7.03 -2.69
N ASP A 67 3.41 6.31 -3.80
CA ASP A 67 3.77 6.90 -5.09
C ASP A 67 2.65 7.81 -5.63
N GLY A 68 1.40 7.38 -5.49
CA GLY A 68 0.23 8.18 -5.88
C GLY A 68 0.09 9.46 -5.06
N LEU A 69 0.30 9.42 -3.74
CA LEU A 69 0.29 10.62 -2.90
C LEU A 69 1.38 11.63 -3.29
N ASN A 70 2.58 11.15 -3.59
CA ASN A 70 3.67 12.01 -4.07
C ASN A 70 3.34 12.63 -5.44
N LYS A 71 2.66 11.87 -6.32
CA LYS A 71 2.19 12.36 -7.62
C LYS A 71 1.16 13.48 -7.47
N ILE A 72 0.19 13.31 -6.56
CA ILE A 72 -0.82 14.33 -6.23
C ILE A 72 -0.14 15.63 -5.78
N VAL A 73 0.85 15.55 -4.88
CA VAL A 73 1.60 16.71 -4.41
C VAL A 73 2.32 17.41 -5.58
N ALA A 74 2.96 16.65 -6.46
CA ALA A 74 3.62 17.20 -7.63
C ALA A 74 2.62 17.87 -8.59
N GLY A 75 1.44 17.26 -8.81
CA GLY A 75 0.35 17.82 -9.59
C GLY A 75 -0.18 19.12 -9.02
N MET A 76 -0.39 19.18 -7.70
CA MET A 76 -0.82 20.39 -6.99
C MET A 76 0.19 21.54 -7.14
N LYS A 77 1.49 21.26 -7.00
CA LYS A 77 2.54 22.27 -7.20
C LYS A 77 2.55 22.82 -8.62
N LYS A 78 2.46 21.92 -9.62
CA LYS A 78 2.42 22.29 -11.03
C LYS A 78 1.18 23.12 -11.38
N GLY A 79 0.05 22.82 -10.76
CA GLY A 79 -1.23 23.53 -10.92
C GLY A 79 -1.33 24.88 -10.20
N GLY A 80 -0.30 25.28 -9.44
CA GLY A 80 -0.35 26.50 -8.64
C GLY A 80 -1.36 26.44 -7.49
N ASN A 81 -1.63 25.24 -6.97
CA ASN A 81 -2.56 25.06 -5.86
C ASN A 81 -1.98 25.65 -4.57
N SER A 82 -2.71 26.58 -3.93
CA SER A 82 -2.26 27.27 -2.72
C SER A 82 -2.02 26.35 -1.52
N ASN A 83 -2.61 25.16 -1.52
CA ASN A 83 -2.50 24.18 -0.44
C ASN A 83 -1.34 23.18 -0.65
N ALA A 84 -0.62 23.24 -1.78
CA ALA A 84 0.38 22.23 -2.16
C ALA A 84 1.43 22.00 -1.06
N THR A 85 1.93 23.06 -0.41
CA THR A 85 2.94 22.95 0.66
C THR A 85 2.40 22.27 1.92
N ALA A 86 1.15 22.57 2.31
CA ALA A 86 0.52 21.95 3.46
C ALA A 86 0.24 20.47 3.18
N THR A 87 -0.25 20.15 1.98
CA THR A 87 -0.46 18.77 1.54
C THR A 87 0.85 17.99 1.47
N GLU A 88 1.92 18.57 0.92
CA GLU A 88 3.25 17.95 0.92
C GLU A 88 3.72 17.61 2.33
N THR A 89 3.56 18.52 3.28
CA THR A 89 3.95 18.28 4.67
C THR A 89 3.19 17.10 5.27
N ALA A 90 1.88 17.04 5.05
CA ALA A 90 1.05 15.94 5.52
C ALA A 90 1.41 14.60 4.85
N VAL A 91 1.65 14.60 3.53
CA VAL A 91 2.06 13.42 2.77
C VAL A 91 3.42 12.92 3.23
N ASN A 92 4.42 13.80 3.35
CA ASN A 92 5.75 13.42 3.81
C ASN A 92 5.71 12.80 5.21
N LYS A 93 4.89 13.36 6.11
CA LYS A 93 4.69 12.81 7.45
C LYS A 93 4.04 11.42 7.40
N LEU A 94 2.95 11.27 6.64
CA LEU A 94 2.27 9.99 6.47
C LEU A 94 3.20 8.91 5.89
N VAL A 95 3.98 9.28 4.87
CA VAL A 95 4.95 8.38 4.23
C VAL A 95 6.00 7.93 5.23
N ALA A 96 6.72 8.88 5.84
CA ALA A 96 7.86 8.58 6.70
C ALA A 96 7.45 7.88 8.01
N GLU A 97 6.35 8.30 8.63
CA GLU A 97 5.95 7.78 9.94
C GLU A 97 5.14 6.49 9.84
N THR A 98 4.48 6.24 8.70
CA THR A 98 3.51 5.13 8.54
C THR A 98 3.79 4.26 7.32
N LEU A 99 3.67 4.79 6.09
CA LEU A 99 3.69 3.95 4.88
C LEU A 99 5.03 3.22 4.71
N ASP A 100 6.15 3.90 4.95
CA ASP A 100 7.49 3.29 4.86
C ASP A 100 7.68 2.15 5.85
N LYS A 101 7.09 2.26 7.06
CA LYS A 101 7.15 1.21 8.07
C LYS A 101 6.28 0.01 7.69
N ILE A 102 5.11 0.24 7.10
CA ILE A 102 4.24 -0.83 6.61
C ILE A 102 4.92 -1.56 5.46
N ILE A 103 5.49 -0.83 4.49
CA ILE A 103 6.23 -1.40 3.36
C ILE A 103 7.39 -2.26 3.87
N ALA A 104 8.19 -1.74 4.80
CA ALA A 104 9.31 -2.46 5.38
C ALA A 104 8.86 -3.72 6.13
N GLY A 105 7.85 -3.61 7.01
CA GLY A 105 7.34 -4.75 7.77
C GLY A 105 6.72 -5.83 6.90
N ALA A 106 5.93 -5.43 5.90
CA ALA A 106 5.31 -6.35 4.94
C ALA A 106 6.36 -7.07 4.09
N LYS A 107 7.42 -6.37 3.66
CA LYS A 107 8.56 -6.98 2.97
C LYS A 107 9.28 -8.00 3.86
N ILE A 108 9.59 -7.65 5.10
CA ILE A 108 10.25 -8.55 6.05
C ILE A 108 9.40 -9.81 6.26
N ALA A 109 8.08 -9.65 6.46
CA ALA A 109 7.17 -10.78 6.65
C ALA A 109 7.08 -11.67 5.41
N SER A 110 6.93 -11.09 4.21
CA SER A 110 6.84 -11.86 2.98
C SER A 110 8.13 -12.63 2.68
N GLU A 111 9.29 -12.01 2.88
CA GLU A 111 10.61 -12.64 2.70
C GLU A 111 10.86 -13.75 3.74
N ALA A 112 10.50 -13.53 5.00
CA ALA A 112 10.68 -14.52 6.07
C ALA A 112 9.80 -15.77 5.86
N ILE A 113 8.61 -15.61 5.30
CA ILE A 113 7.70 -16.72 4.98
C ILE A 113 8.13 -17.43 3.69
N GLY A 114 8.56 -16.66 2.69
CA GLY A 114 9.00 -17.18 1.40
C GLY A 114 7.90 -17.93 0.65
N ASP A 115 8.30 -18.98 -0.06
CA ASP A 115 7.47 -19.86 -0.89
C ASP A 115 7.11 -21.18 -0.19
N ALA A 116 7.17 -21.19 1.16
CA ALA A 116 6.92 -22.39 1.96
C ALA A 116 5.55 -23.03 1.63
N SER A 117 5.59 -24.29 1.20
CA SER A 117 4.41 -25.02 0.72
C SER A 117 3.58 -25.67 1.81
N ASP A 118 4.12 -25.78 3.03
CA ASP A 118 3.42 -26.38 4.17
C ASP A 118 2.12 -25.63 4.47
N LEU A 119 1.14 -26.37 4.98
CA LEU A 119 -0.07 -25.77 5.53
C LEU A 119 0.28 -24.91 6.75
N VAL A 120 -0.46 -23.81 6.92
CA VAL A 120 -0.33 -22.95 8.10
C VAL A 120 -0.60 -23.73 9.39
N GLY A 121 -1.56 -24.66 9.35
CA GLY A 121 -1.92 -25.53 10.47
C GLY A 121 -1.10 -26.83 10.58
N ASN A 122 0.00 -26.97 9.84
CA ASN A 122 0.80 -28.18 9.92
C ASN A 122 1.42 -28.34 11.32
N VAL A 123 0.97 -29.35 12.07
CA VAL A 123 1.64 -29.81 13.29
C VAL A 123 2.65 -30.86 12.82
N ALA A 124 3.94 -30.59 12.99
CA ALA A 124 4.96 -31.57 12.63
C ALA A 124 4.66 -32.90 13.34
N ASP A 125 4.60 -34.00 12.60
CA ASP A 125 4.62 -35.33 13.20
C ASP A 125 5.89 -35.44 14.03
N THR A 126 5.76 -35.34 15.35
CA THR A 126 6.80 -35.78 16.28
C THR A 126 6.87 -37.29 16.16
N ASN A 127 7.56 -37.78 15.12
CA ASN A 127 8.10 -39.13 15.05
C ASN A 127 9.26 -39.26 16.07
N GLY A 128 8.97 -39.00 17.34
CA GLY A 128 9.75 -39.41 18.48
C GLY A 128 8.91 -40.45 19.20
N ALA A 129 9.21 -41.73 18.94
CA ALA A 129 8.68 -42.87 19.66
C ALA A 129 8.50 -42.55 21.15
N GLY A 130 7.39 -42.99 21.74
CA GLY A 130 7.21 -42.95 23.18
C GLY A 130 8.47 -43.45 23.86
N ALA A 131 9.11 -42.57 24.63
CA ALA A 131 10.16 -42.97 25.55
C ALA A 131 9.49 -43.85 26.61
N TYR A 132 9.42 -45.15 26.32
CA TYR A 132 9.12 -46.16 27.31
C TYR A 132 10.32 -46.19 28.25
N TRP A 133 10.20 -45.47 29.37
CA TRP A 133 11.15 -45.58 30.47
C TRP A 133 10.94 -46.94 31.13
N ASP A 134 11.77 -47.91 30.76
CA ASP A 134 11.89 -49.18 31.47
C ASP A 134 12.68 -48.95 32.77
N TRP A 135 12.06 -49.25 33.91
CA TRP A 135 12.72 -49.23 35.22
C TRP A 135 12.81 -50.67 35.70
N SER A 136 13.90 -51.35 35.28
CA SER A 136 14.32 -52.65 35.81
C SER A 136 15.56 -52.48 36.68
#